data_AF-A0A940H483-F1
#
_entry.id   AF-A0A940H483-F1
#
_cell.length_a   1.000
_cell.length_b   1.000
_cell.length_c   1.000
_cell.angle_alpha   90.00
_cell.angle_beta   90.00
_cell.angle_gamma   90.00
#
_symmetry.space_group_name_H-M   'P 1'
#
loop_
_entity.id
_entity.type
_entity.pdbx_description
1 polymer ?
#
loop_
_entity_poly.entity_id
_entity_poly.type
_entity_poly.pdbx_seq_one_letter_code
_entity_poly.pdbx_strand_id
1 'polypeptide(L)' 'MFAILALILFWVVVVASFSVQIGALPVLVQALVYVVLGIVWIAPLKPLLRWMETGRWRA' A
#
# COMPACT_ATOMS: atom_id res chain seq x y z
N MET A 1 9.49 -13.87 -4.92
CA MET A 1 8.23 -14.37 -4.32
C MET A 1 7.86 -13.60 -3.05
N PHE A 2 8.64 -13.71 -1.96
CA PHE A 2 8.26 -13.17 -0.65
C PHE A 2 8.16 -11.64 -0.55
N ALA A 3 8.86 -10.89 -1.39
CA ALA A 3 8.86 -9.43 -1.32
C ALA A 3 7.46 -8.81 -1.58
N ILE A 4 6.68 -9.39 -2.50
CA ILE A 4 5.28 -8.96 -2.73
C ILE A 4 4.42 -9.27 -1.50
N LEU A 5 4.57 -10.46 -0.92
CA LEU A 5 3.84 -10.85 0.28
C LEU A 5 4.18 -9.95 1.47
N ALA A 6 5.45 -9.61 1.65
CA ALA A 6 5.91 -8.68 2.68
C ALA A 6 5.34 -7.28 2.45
N LEU A 7 5.31 -6.80 1.21
CA LEU A 7 4.70 -5.51 0.86
C LEU A 7 3.20 -5.49 1.18
N ILE A 8 2.46 -6.53 0.78
CA ILE A 8 1.02 -6.65 1.06
C ILE A 8 0.79 -6.71 2.56
N LEU A 9 1.54 -7.54 3.28
CA LEU A 9 1.42 -7.66 4.74
C LEU A 9 1.70 -6.32 5.43
N PHE A 10 2.77 -5.63 5.05
CA PHE A 10 3.09 -4.31 5.56
C PHE A 10 1.94 -3.33 5.32
N TRP A 11 1.40 -3.31 4.09
CA TRP A 11 0.31 -2.43 3.73
C TRP A 11 -0.97 -2.72 4.53
N VAL A 12 -1.32 -4.00 4.69
CA VAL A 12 -2.47 -4.44 5.49
C VAL A 12 -2.30 -4.03 6.95
N VAL A 13 -1.12 -4.25 7.55
CA VAL A 13 -0.84 -3.87 8.93
C VAL A 13 -0.98 -2.36 9.12
N VAL A 14 -0.42 -1.55 8.20
CA VAL A 14 -0.54 -0.09 8.25
C VAL A 14 -2.02 0.32 8.21
N VAL A 15 -2.78 -0.11 7.20
CA VAL A 15 -4.19 0.30 7.05
C VAL A 15 -5.05 -0.19 8.22
N ALA A 16 -4.89 -1.44 8.65
CA ALA A 16 -5.65 -2.00 9.76
C ALA A 16 -5.39 -1.25 11.07
N SER A 17 -4.14 -0.83 11.31
CA SER A 17 -3.76 -0.06 12.51
C SER A 17 -4.45 1.31 12.61
N PHE A 18 -4.87 1.88 11.48
CA PHE A 18 -5.62 3.14 11.41
C PHE A 18 -7.13 2.95 11.20
N SER A 19 -7.62 1.70 11.10
CA SER A 19 -9.00 1.42 10.70
C SER A 19 -10.05 1.98 11.67
N VAL A 20 -9.76 1.98 12.97
CA VAL A 20 -10.65 2.53 14.01
C VAL A 20 -10.80 4.04 13.84
N GLN A 21 -9.69 4.74 13.60
CA GLN A 21 -9.67 6.18 13.39
C GLN A 21 -10.35 6.55 12.07
N ILE A 22 -10.12 5.77 11.01
CA ILE A 22 -10.75 5.97 9.70
C ILE A 22 -12.26 5.72 9.78
N GLY A 23 -12.69 4.71 10.54
CA GLY A 23 -14.10 4.38 10.74
C GLY A 23 -14.88 5.40 11.58
N ALA A 24 -14.20 6.27 12.31
CA ALA A 24 -14.82 7.38 13.04
C ALA A 24 -15.08 8.62 12.16
N LEU A 25 -14.56 8.65 10.93
CA LEU A 25 -14.71 9.77 10.01
C LEU A 25 -16.07 9.70 9.27
N PRO A 26 -16.59 10.85 8.79
CA PRO A 26 -17.73 10.85 7.88
C PRO A 26 -17.46 10.01 6.63
N VAL A 27 -18.48 9.32 6.11
CA VAL A 27 -18.37 8.37 4.98
C VAL A 27 -17.64 8.96 3.77
N LEU A 28 -17.85 10.24 3.46
CA LEU A 28 -17.19 10.88 2.31
C LEU A 28 -15.67 11.04 2.52
N VAL A 29 -15.26 11.37 3.74
CA VAL A 29 -13.84 11.49 4.10
C VAL A 29 -13.20 10.11 4.14
N GLN A 30 -13.89 9.12 4.70
CA GLN A 30 -13.47 7.72 4.68
C GLN A 30 -13.25 7.22 3.24
N ALA A 31 -14.18 7.52 2.32
CA ALA A 31 -14.05 7.16 0.91
C ALA A 31 -12.80 7.79 0.28
N LEU A 32 -12.56 9.09 0.51
CA LEU A 32 -11.34 9.76 0.02
C LEU A 32 -10.06 9.11 0.58
N VAL A 33 -10.05 8.78 1.87
CA VAL A 33 -8.90 8.10 2.50
C VAL A 33 -8.63 6.76 1.84
N TYR A 34 -9.65 5.94 1.62
CA TYR A 34 -9.47 4.63 0.96
C TYR A 34 -9.07 4.73 -0.51
N VAL A 35 -9.58 5.73 -1.24
CA VAL A 35 -9.15 6.02 -2.61
C VAL A 35 -7.66 6.38 -2.64
N VAL A 36 -7.22 7.26 -1.75
CA VAL A 36 -5.80 7.65 -1.65
C VAL A 36 -4.93 6.45 -1.28
N LEU A 37 -5.32 5.66 -0.27
CA LEU A 37 -4.61 4.43 0.09
C LEU A 37 -4.52 3.44 -1.08
N GLY A 38 -5.61 3.29 -1.85
CA GLY A 38 -5.67 2.46 -3.06
C GLY A 38 -4.82 2.97 -4.23
N ILE A 39 -4.44 4.25 -4.25
CA ILE A 39 -3.52 4.80 -5.25
C ILE A 39 -2.07 4.71 -4.76
N VAL A 40 -1.82 5.09 -3.50
CA VAL A 40 -0.47 5.15 -2.92
C VAL A 40 0.20 3.78 -2.89
N TRP A 41 -0.54 2.70 -2.68
CA TRP A 41 0.03 1.34 -2.65
C TRP A 41 0.68 0.91 -3.98
N ILE A 42 0.38 1.60 -5.10
CA ILE A 42 0.95 1.30 -6.42
C ILE A 42 2.42 1.76 -6.50
N ALA A 43 2.78 2.84 -5.80
CA ALA A 43 4.12 3.42 -5.82
C ALA A 43 5.23 2.39 -5.49
N PRO A 44 5.13 1.57 -4.43
CA PRO A 44 6.13 0.55 -4.12
C PRO A 44 6.14 -0.67 -5.06
N LEU A 45 5.06 -0.96 -5.82
CA LEU A 45 5.05 -2.05 -6.79
C LEU A 45 6.02 -1.81 -7.95
N LYS A 46 6.09 -0.57 -8.44
CA LYS A 46 6.89 -0.22 -9.63
C LYS A 46 8.40 -0.49 -9.48
N PRO A 47 9.08 -0.13 -8.37
CA PRO A 47 10.48 -0.52 -8.15
C PRO A 47 10.63 -2.00 -7.81
N LEU A 48 9.66 -2.61 -7.13
CA LEU A 48 9.69 -4.02 -6.77
C LEU A 48 9.64 -4.93 -8.01
N LEU A 49 8.76 -4.64 -8.96
CA LEU A 49 8.67 -5.35 -10.23
C LEU A 49 9.96 -5.21 -11.04
N ARG A 50 10.52 -4.00 -11.12
CA ARG A 50 11.82 -3.77 -11.77
C ARG A 50 12.94 -4.59 -11.15
N TRP A 51 12.97 -4.70 -9.82
CA TRP A 51 13.95 -5.53 -9.14
C TRP A 51 13.77 -7.01 -9.46
N MET A 52 12.53 -7.49 -9.55
CA MET A 52 12.25 -8.88 -9.91
C MET A 52 12.70 -9.22 -11.34
N GLU A 53 12.63 -8.26 -12.27
CA GLU A 53 13.01 -8.46 -13.68
C GLU A 53 14.51 -8.25 -13.94
N THR A 54 15.16 -7.32 -13.22
CA THR A 54 16.53 -6.87 -13.54
C THR A 54 17.55 -7.09 -12.41
N GLY A 55 17.12 -7.51 -11.22
CA GLY A 55 17.96 -7.62 -10.02
C GLY A 55 18.44 -6.28 -9.44
N ARG A 56 18.10 -5.15 -10.06
CA ARG A 56 18.54 -3.80 -9.67
C ARG A 56 17.36 -2.96 -9.17
N TRP A 57 17.54 -2.34 -7.99
CA TRP A 57 16.53 -1.47 -7.37
C TRP A 57 16.51 -0.05 -7.97
N ARG A 58 17.60 0.37 -8.62
CA ARG A 58 17.78 1.67 -9.29
C ARG A 58 18.56 1.42 -10.59
N ALA A 59 18.28 2.23 -11.62
CA ALA A 59 19.05 2.22 -12.87
C ALA A 59 20.53 2.49 -12.57
#